data_AF-A0A7S1QPV7-F1
#
_entry.id   AF-A0A7S1QPV7-F1
#
_cell.length_a   1.000
_cell.length_b   1.000
_cell.length_c   1.000
_cell.angle_alpha   90.00
_cell.angle_beta   90.00
_cell.angle_gamma   90.00
#
_symmetry.space_group_name_H-M   'P 1'
#
loop_
_entity.id
_entity.type
_entity.pdbx_description
1 polymer ?
#
loop_
_entity_poly.entity_id
_entity_poly.type
_entity_poly.pdbx_seq_one_letter_code
_entity_poly.pdbx_strand_id
1 'polypeptide(L)'
;GDYAPLMGRVVGALEEAVLHADNEEQTAMLKAYAESFRDGSIEAHKTGSRHWIKDKGPAVESYIGFIESYRDPSGARGEWEGFVACVNREVSRKFGVLVEGAEEMLKLMPWDAVFEKDKFFRPDFTSLEV
;
A
#
# COMPACT_ATOMS: atom_id res chain seq x y z
N GLY A 1 19.22 8.30 -13.41
CA GLY A 1 19.63 7.39 -12.33
C GLY A 1 19.60 5.96 -12.82
N ASP A 2 19.60 5.00 -11.91
CA ASP A 2 19.43 3.58 -12.22
C ASP A 2 18.04 3.32 -12.85
N TYR A 3 17.94 2.34 -13.74
CA TYR A 3 16.71 1.99 -14.49
C TYR A 3 15.99 3.15 -15.19
N ALA A 4 16.65 4.29 -15.44
CA ALA A 4 15.99 5.53 -15.88
C ALA A 4 15.03 5.39 -17.08
N PRO A 5 15.35 4.63 -18.15
CA PRO A 5 14.40 4.45 -19.25
C PRO A 5 13.12 3.69 -18.84
N LEU A 6 13.22 2.75 -17.89
CA LEU A 6 12.07 2.01 -17.37
C LEU A 6 11.25 2.90 -16.42
N MET A 7 11.92 3.62 -15.52
CA MET A 7 11.26 4.56 -14.61
C MET A 7 10.50 5.64 -15.37
N GLY A 8 11.04 6.16 -16.48
CA GLY A 8 10.33 7.11 -17.33
C GLY A 8 9.00 6.57 -17.88
N ARG A 9 8.94 5.27 -18.23
CA ARG A 9 7.70 4.62 -18.68
C ARG A 9 6.70 4.44 -17.54
N VAL A 10 7.18 4.06 -16.35
CA VAL A 10 6.33 3.92 -15.16
C VAL A 10 5.73 5.26 -14.77
N VAL A 11 6.55 6.32 -14.74
CA VAL A 11 6.10 7.68 -14.44
C VAL A 11 5.02 8.14 -15.44
N GLY A 12 5.23 7.94 -16.74
CA GLY A 12 4.21 8.30 -17.74
C GLY A 12 2.90 7.53 -17.55
N ALA A 13 2.95 6.25 -17.18
CA ALA A 13 1.75 5.46 -16.89
C ALA A 13 1.03 5.93 -15.61
N LEU A 14 1.78 6.32 -14.58
CA LEU A 14 1.20 6.87 -13.35
C LEU A 14 0.54 8.23 -13.60
N GLU A 15 1.18 9.10 -14.39
CA GLU A 15 0.61 10.40 -14.77
C GLU A 15 -0.68 10.26 -15.58
N GLU A 16 -0.76 9.26 -16.46
CA GLU A 16 -2.00 8.93 -17.17
C GLU A 16 -3.07 8.39 -16.20
N ALA A 17 -2.69 7.52 -15.26
CA ALA A 17 -3.59 6.96 -14.27
C ALA A 17 -4.21 8.04 -13.35
N VAL A 18 -3.51 9.16 -13.09
CA VAL A 18 -4.06 10.30 -12.35
C VAL A 18 -5.36 10.82 -12.98
N LEU A 19 -5.50 10.76 -14.30
CA LEU A 19 -6.71 11.21 -15.01
C LEU A 19 -7.94 10.33 -14.73
N HIS A 20 -7.70 9.14 -14.20
CA HIS A 20 -8.72 8.11 -13.93
C HIS A 20 -8.86 7.79 -12.43
N ALA A 21 -8.24 8.58 -11.54
CA ALA A 21 -8.33 8.38 -10.11
C ALA A 21 -9.76 8.64 -9.59
N ASP A 22 -10.25 7.77 -8.71
CA ASP A 22 -11.60 7.85 -8.15
C ASP A 22 -11.75 8.98 -7.11
N ASN A 23 -10.65 9.42 -6.49
CA ASN A 23 -10.66 10.45 -5.46
C ASN A 23 -9.32 11.22 -5.32
N GLU A 24 -9.32 12.22 -4.44
CA GLU A 24 -8.15 13.09 -4.20
C GLU A 24 -6.98 12.34 -3.55
N GLU A 25 -7.24 11.34 -2.69
CA GLU A 25 -6.20 10.54 -2.04
C GLU A 25 -5.46 9.69 -3.08
N GLN A 26 -6.17 9.05 -4.01
CA GLN A 26 -5.56 8.34 -5.15
C GLN A 26 -4.77 9.27 -6.06
N THR A 27 -5.32 10.45 -6.37
CA THR A 27 -4.63 11.47 -7.17
C THR A 27 -3.31 11.87 -6.50
N ALA A 28 -3.34 12.15 -5.20
CA ALA A 28 -2.16 12.55 -4.43
C ALA A 28 -1.13 11.42 -4.30
N MET A 29 -1.61 10.19 -4.08
CA MET A 29 -0.81 8.98 -4.04
C MET A 29 -0.03 8.77 -5.35
N LEU A 30 -0.72 8.75 -6.49
CA LEU A 30 -0.13 8.51 -7.81
C LEU A 30 0.91 9.59 -8.18
N LYS A 31 0.61 10.86 -7.88
CA LYS A 31 1.55 11.97 -8.08
C LYS A 31 2.82 11.82 -7.26
N ALA A 32 2.69 11.43 -5.98
CA ALA A 32 3.84 11.24 -5.11
C ALA A 32 4.69 10.02 -5.52
N TYR A 33 4.08 8.95 -6.05
CA TYR A 33 4.83 7.85 -6.64
C TYR A 33 5.55 8.26 -7.93
N ALA A 34 4.90 9.04 -8.80
CA ALA A 34 5.54 9.58 -9.99
C ALA A 34 6.74 10.48 -9.63
N GLU A 35 6.63 11.32 -8.60
CA GLU A 35 7.75 12.11 -8.06
C GLU A 35 8.87 11.20 -7.53
N SER A 36 8.52 10.17 -6.74
CA SER A 36 9.50 9.23 -6.21
C SER A 36 10.32 8.55 -7.30
N PHE A 37 9.69 8.06 -8.36
CA PHE A 37 10.38 7.36 -9.44
C PHE A 37 11.10 8.28 -10.42
N ARG A 38 10.68 9.55 -10.52
CA ARG A 38 11.38 10.56 -11.32
C ARG A 38 12.65 11.03 -10.63
N ASP A 39 12.56 11.32 -9.34
CA ASP A 39 13.60 12.03 -8.59
C ASP A 39 14.44 11.09 -7.70
N GLY A 40 14.01 9.84 -7.52
CA GLY A 40 14.64 8.86 -6.64
C GLY A 40 14.37 9.13 -5.16
N SER A 41 13.25 9.74 -4.81
CA SER A 41 12.92 10.17 -3.45
C SER A 41 12.09 9.13 -2.68
N ILE A 42 12.69 8.51 -1.65
CA ILE A 42 11.96 7.63 -0.73
C ILE A 42 10.96 8.41 0.14
N GLU A 43 11.24 9.67 0.45
CA GLU A 43 10.27 10.51 1.19
C GLU A 43 9.02 10.80 0.37
N ALA A 44 9.13 10.94 -0.95
CA ALA A 44 7.99 11.02 -1.85
C ALA A 44 7.21 9.69 -1.86
N HIS A 45 7.89 8.54 -1.91
CA HIS A 45 7.23 7.23 -1.81
C HIS A 45 6.46 7.06 -0.50
N LYS A 46 7.05 7.46 0.63
CA LYS A 46 6.39 7.48 1.94
C LYS A 46 5.21 8.43 1.98
N THR A 47 5.27 9.56 1.26
CA THR A 47 4.13 10.48 1.12
C THR A 47 3.00 9.83 0.34
N GLY A 48 3.28 9.20 -0.81
CA GLY A 48 2.29 8.46 -1.58
C GLY A 48 1.64 7.35 -0.74
N SER A 49 2.45 6.61 0.02
CA SER A 49 1.99 5.56 0.91
C SER A 49 1.13 6.08 2.06
N ARG A 50 1.34 7.33 2.53
CA ARG A 50 0.45 7.97 3.51
C ARG A 50 -0.92 8.32 2.93
N HIS A 51 -1.00 8.62 1.64
CA HIS A 51 -2.28 8.82 0.95
C HIS A 51 -2.95 7.48 0.68
N TRP A 52 -2.19 6.47 0.25
CA TRP A 52 -2.66 5.10 0.06
C TRP A 52 -3.36 4.54 1.31
N ILE A 53 -2.75 4.63 2.49
CA ILE A 53 -3.39 4.12 3.72
C ILE A 53 -4.67 4.88 4.12
N LYS A 54 -4.92 6.06 3.56
CA LYS A 54 -6.14 6.85 3.79
C LYS A 54 -7.23 6.57 2.77
N ASP A 55 -6.86 6.07 1.58
CA ASP A 55 -7.83 5.57 0.61
C ASP A 55 -8.45 4.28 1.15
N LYS A 56 -9.75 4.30 1.43
CA LYS A 56 -10.46 3.20 2.09
C LYS A 56 -11.51 2.61 1.16
N GLY A 57 -11.47 1.28 1.02
CA GLY A 57 -12.37 0.54 0.15
C GLY A 57 -12.43 1.00 -1.31
N PRO A 58 -11.29 1.24 -2.00
CA PRO A 58 -11.30 1.56 -3.42
C PRO A 58 -11.91 0.42 -4.24
N ALA A 59 -12.44 0.69 -5.44
CA ALA A 59 -12.90 -0.37 -6.33
C ALA A 59 -11.73 -1.16 -6.93
N VAL A 60 -10.65 -0.44 -7.24
CA VAL A 60 -9.38 -0.96 -7.74
C VAL A 60 -8.29 -0.56 -6.76
N GLU A 61 -7.70 -1.56 -6.11
CA GLU A 61 -6.58 -1.40 -5.20
C GLU A 61 -5.26 -1.56 -5.95
N SER A 62 -4.24 -0.78 -5.60
CA SER A 62 -2.92 -0.91 -6.22
C SER A 62 -1.82 -0.39 -5.33
N TYR A 63 -0.63 -0.96 -5.50
CA TYR A 63 0.59 -0.48 -4.85
C TYR A 63 1.79 -0.79 -5.74
N ILE A 64 2.83 0.05 -5.70
CA ILE A 64 3.99 -0.07 -6.58
C ILE A 64 5.24 0.56 -5.96
N GLY A 65 6.40 -0.06 -6.18
CA GLY A 65 7.70 0.50 -5.82
C GLY A 65 8.75 -0.55 -5.49
N PHE A 66 9.80 -0.13 -4.79
CA PHE A 66 10.80 -1.03 -4.21
C PHE A 66 10.38 -1.38 -2.79
N ILE A 67 9.61 -2.46 -2.62
CA ILE A 67 8.82 -2.69 -1.40
C ILE A 67 9.53 -3.65 -0.45
N GLU A 68 9.78 -4.88 -0.90
CA GLU A 68 10.20 -5.97 -0.04
C GLU A 68 11.70 -6.20 -0.09
N SER A 69 12.35 -6.38 1.07
CA SER A 69 13.82 -6.50 1.16
C SER A 69 14.34 -7.93 1.29
N TYR A 70 13.49 -8.94 1.10
CA TYR A 70 13.81 -10.36 1.35
C TYR A 70 15.00 -10.89 0.53
N ARG A 71 15.23 -10.35 -0.67
CA ARG A 71 16.26 -10.85 -1.60
C ARG A 71 17.60 -10.13 -1.47
N ASP A 72 17.65 -9.01 -0.76
CA ASP A 72 18.91 -8.31 -0.51
C ASP A 72 19.71 -9.06 0.57
N PRO A 73 20.99 -9.44 0.33
CA PRO A 73 21.79 -10.12 1.33
C PRO A 73 21.92 -9.37 2.67
N SER A 74 21.82 -8.03 2.65
CA SER A 74 21.79 -7.20 3.87
C SER A 74 20.39 -6.90 4.41
N GLY A 75 19.32 -7.22 3.67
CA GLY A 75 17.93 -6.94 4.04
C GLY A 75 17.52 -5.46 4.05
N ALA A 76 18.31 -4.57 3.43
CA ALA A 76 18.12 -3.12 3.45
C ALA A 76 17.58 -2.54 2.13
N ARG A 77 17.74 -3.25 1.01
CA ARG A 77 17.32 -2.80 -0.33
C ARG A 77 16.04 -3.52 -0.75
N GLY A 78 15.03 -2.76 -1.16
CA GLY A 78 13.77 -3.32 -1.67
C GLY A 78 13.90 -3.83 -3.11
N GLU A 79 13.21 -4.92 -3.43
CA GLU A 79 12.97 -5.38 -4.79
C GLU A 79 11.77 -4.65 -5.41
N TRP A 80 11.83 -4.39 -6.72
CA TRP A 80 10.75 -3.75 -7.46
C TRP A 80 9.55 -4.69 -7.62
N GLU A 81 8.37 -4.22 -7.24
CA GLU A 81 7.09 -4.90 -7.46
C GLU A 81 5.96 -3.90 -7.66
N GLY A 82 4.84 -4.39 -8.19
CA GLY A 82 3.59 -3.66 -8.21
C GLY A 82 2.42 -4.58 -8.52
N PHE A 83 1.26 -4.28 -7.95
CA PHE A 83 0.03 -5.02 -8.19
C PHE A 83 -1.13 -4.06 -8.48
N VAL A 84 -2.12 -4.57 -9.19
CA VAL A 84 -3.44 -3.96 -9.38
C VAL A 84 -4.45 -5.06 -9.12
N ALA A 85 -5.46 -4.80 -8.30
CA ALA A 85 -6.44 -5.80 -7.95
C ALA A 85 -7.83 -5.20 -7.75
N CYS A 86 -8.85 -5.92 -8.20
CA CYS A 86 -10.24 -5.50 -8.01
C CYS A 86 -10.77 -6.00 -6.67
N VAL A 87 -11.51 -5.14 -5.96
CA VAL A 87 -12.08 -5.51 -4.66
C VAL A 87 -13.29 -6.44 -4.84
N ASN A 88 -13.19 -7.67 -4.31
CA ASN A 88 -14.33 -8.58 -4.20
C ASN A 88 -15.14 -8.25 -2.94
N ARG A 89 -16.21 -7.47 -3.10
CA ARG A 89 -17.07 -7.01 -2.00
C ARG A 89 -17.73 -8.14 -1.21
N GLU A 90 -18.03 -9.27 -1.85
CA GLU A 90 -18.71 -10.39 -1.18
C GLU A 90 -17.79 -11.10 -0.19
N VAL A 91 -16.54 -11.35 -0.60
CA VAL A 91 -15.53 -11.98 0.25
C VAL A 91 -15.03 -11.01 1.32
N SER A 92 -14.85 -9.73 0.98
CA SER A 92 -14.46 -8.68 1.94
C SER A 92 -15.44 -8.57 3.13
N ARG A 93 -16.74 -8.83 2.93
CA ARG A 93 -17.72 -8.84 4.03
C ARG A 93 -17.40 -9.88 5.12
N LYS A 94 -16.81 -11.02 4.76
CA LYS A 94 -16.44 -12.07 5.74
C LYS A 94 -15.26 -11.62 6.61
N PHE A 95 -14.34 -10.85 6.04
CA PHE A 95 -13.20 -10.31 6.77
C PHE A 95 -13.58 -9.15 7.69
N GLY A 96 -14.65 -8.41 7.40
CA GLY A 96 -15.19 -7.41 8.33
C GLY A 96 -15.49 -7.98 9.73
N VAL A 97 -16.08 -9.18 9.79
CA VAL A 97 -16.35 -9.87 11.08
C VAL A 97 -15.06 -10.19 11.85
N LEU A 98 -13.99 -10.54 11.13
CA LEU A 98 -12.68 -10.80 11.74
C LEU A 98 -12.07 -9.51 12.32
N VAL A 99 -12.15 -8.41 11.58
CA VAL A 99 -11.65 -7.09 12.03
C VAL A 99 -12.45 -6.59 13.24
N GLU A 100 -13.77 -6.84 13.29
CA GLU A 100 -14.61 -6.53 14.45
C GLU A 100 -14.19 -7.29 15.72
N GLY A 101 -13.73 -8.55 15.58
CA GLY A 101 -13.25 -9.36 16.69
C GLY A 101 -11.77 -9.21 17.04
N ALA A 102 -11.00 -8.45 16.24
CA ALA A 102 -9.54 -8.45 16.31
C ALA A 102 -8.99 -8.02 17.69
N GLU A 103 -9.58 -6.99 18.31
CA GLU A 103 -9.14 -6.50 19.64
C GLU A 103 -9.29 -7.56 20.74
N GLU A 104 -10.32 -8.41 20.66
CA GLU A 104 -10.50 -9.51 21.62
C GLU A 104 -9.55 -10.68 21.33
N MET A 105 -9.29 -10.97 20.04
CA MET A 105 -8.36 -12.02 19.65
C MET A 105 -6.91 -11.68 20.03
N LEU A 106 -6.50 -10.41 19.98
CA LEU A 106 -5.17 -9.98 20.39
C LEU A 106 -4.87 -10.31 21.87
N LYS A 107 -5.89 -10.31 22.74
CA LYS A 107 -5.74 -10.68 24.16
C LYS A 107 -5.43 -12.17 24.38
N LEU A 108 -5.63 -13.01 23.37
CA LEU A 108 -5.33 -14.44 23.42
C LEU A 108 -3.87 -14.76 23.05
N MET A 109 -3.10 -13.76 22.59
CA MET A 109 -1.71 -13.96 22.18
C MET A 109 -0.81 -14.23 23.40
N PRO A 110 0.25 -15.05 23.24
CA PRO A 110 1.07 -15.52 24.35
C PRO A 110 2.13 -14.49 24.80
N TRP A 111 1.81 -13.20 24.78
CA TRP A 111 2.67 -12.12 25.25
C TRP A 111 1.89 -11.16 26.15
N ASP A 112 2.62 -10.42 26.98
CA ASP A 112 2.03 -9.40 27.85
C ASP A 112 1.58 -8.18 27.03
N ALA A 113 0.51 -7.51 27.47
CA ALA A 113 -0.03 -6.31 26.84
C ALA A 113 1.00 -5.17 26.70
N VAL A 114 2.07 -5.14 27.50
CA VAL A 114 3.17 -4.17 27.34
C VAL A 114 3.93 -4.30 26.02
N PHE A 115 3.81 -5.44 25.33
CA PHE A 115 4.39 -5.65 24.00
C PHE A 115 3.40 -5.34 22.86
N GLU A 116 2.15 -4.99 23.17
CA GLU A 116 1.14 -4.61 22.19
C GLU A 116 1.20 -3.11 21.89
N LYS A 117 0.67 -2.68 20.74
CA LYS A 117 0.58 -1.25 20.42
C LYS A 117 -0.40 -0.54 21.35
N ASP A 118 -0.04 0.67 21.82
CA ASP A 118 -0.88 1.50 22.69
C ASP A 118 -2.30 1.73 22.14
N LYS A 119 -2.43 1.85 20.82
CA LYS A 119 -3.70 2.03 20.13
C LYS A 119 -3.80 1.08 18.95
N PHE A 120 -4.82 0.22 18.99
CA PHE A 120 -5.19 -0.58 17.85
C PHE A 120 -5.85 0.31 16.78
N PHE A 121 -5.18 0.44 15.63
CA PHE A 121 -5.78 1.04 14.45
C PHE A 121 -6.33 -0.10 13.61
N ARG A 122 -7.65 -0.16 13.46
CA ARG A 122 -8.31 -1.21 12.67
C ARG A 122 -7.71 -1.21 11.25
N PRO A 123 -7.06 -2.30 10.83
CA PRO A 123 -6.59 -2.41 9.45
C PRO A 123 -7.81 -2.49 8.53
N ASP A 124 -7.69 -1.90 7.34
CA ASP A 124 -8.67 -2.14 6.29
C ASP A 124 -8.32 -3.50 5.67
N PHE A 125 -9.19 -4.49 5.84
CA PHE A 125 -8.95 -5.85 5.37
C PHE A 125 -9.90 -6.15 4.22
N THR A 126 -9.34 -6.22 3.03
CA THR A 126 -10.09 -6.36 1.79
C THR A 126 -9.59 -7.59 1.04
N SER A 127 -10.53 -8.42 0.57
CA SER A 127 -10.20 -9.51 -0.34
C SER A 127 -10.06 -8.94 -1.75
N LEU A 128 -8.92 -9.22 -2.36
CA LEU A 128 -8.55 -8.70 -3.67
C LEU A 128 -8.47 -9.85 -4.68
N GLU A 129 -8.97 -9.61 -5.90
CA GLU A 129 -8.73 -10.46 -7.06
C GLU A 129 -7.66 -9.81 -7.93
N VAL A 130 -6.50 -10.48 -8.01
CA VAL A 130 -5.33 -10.06 -8.81
C VAL A 130 -5.48 -10.49 -10.26
#